data_AF-A0A6C0HBN8-F1
#
_entry.id   AF-A0A6C0HBN8-F1
#
_cell.length_a   1.000
_cell.length_b   1.000
_cell.length_c   1.000
_cell.angle_alpha   90.00
_cell.angle_beta   90.00
_cell.angle_gamma   90.00
#
_symmetry.space_group_name_H-M   'P 1'
#
loop_
_entity.id
_entity.type
_entity.pdbx_description
1 polymer ?
#
loop_
_entity_poly.entity_id
_entity_poly.type
_entity_poly.pdbx_seq_one_letter_code
_entity_poly.pdbx_strand_id
1 'polypeptide(L)'
;MSFKILFLLFIIIIFYGVLSYIFNNDLYEGFVAKPKPVPKPKPVPKPKPVPKPKPVPKPKPLPKPKPLPKPKPIAKPNKKKSSSKPSTQTVKASSKSESFTDINEAQQSLLGPDYPYWKNIKNPEQLGMSDKGTLEVMAKDVNGLISYVELLVTGKSKASATGNPLGNKFFLNTGASCLDSNTKKEVDRYIYINNVPKGNIPFISYGMGTNFKEFKGLIPGTLSSLNTLNPLTVIQGFTEGSMPECKQITLETIDNQNKKSKETHYITVSDLNVMDPCDFPDKKNPETKQKCKEIFTNMSESEFGHELELPKDPIVQLYFAGLALLGVYIIYKIMEKNRRPDTVL
;
A
#
# COMPACT_ATOMS: atom_id res chain seq x y z
N MET A 1 17.29 -60.52 19.22
CA MET A 1 18.33 -59.77 18.46
C MET A 1 18.59 -58.47 19.22
N SER A 2 19.80 -58.26 19.75
CA SER A 2 20.09 -57.10 20.63
C SER A 2 20.01 -55.79 19.85
N PHE A 3 19.50 -54.71 20.47
CA PHE A 3 19.40 -53.36 19.90
C PHE A 3 20.74 -52.87 19.30
N LYS A 4 21.87 -53.35 19.85
CA LYS A 4 23.22 -53.09 19.34
C LYS A 4 23.45 -53.66 17.93
N ILE A 5 22.86 -54.81 17.60
CA ILE A 5 22.96 -55.45 16.29
C ILE A 5 22.12 -54.70 15.26
N LEU A 6 20.91 -54.24 15.65
CA LEU A 6 20.05 -53.45 14.76
C LEU A 6 20.69 -52.09 14.42
N PHE A 7 21.35 -51.46 15.40
CA PHE A 7 22.07 -50.21 15.21
C PHE A 7 23.31 -50.35 14.31
N LEU A 8 24.08 -51.44 14.47
CA LEU A 8 25.21 -51.75 13.57
C LEU A 8 24.76 -51.99 12.13
N LEU A 9 23.66 -52.71 11.93
CA LEU A 9 23.10 -52.93 10.59
C LEU A 9 22.62 -51.62 9.95
N PHE A 10 22.03 -50.72 10.74
CA PHE A 10 21.60 -49.41 10.25
C PHE A 10 22.78 -48.52 9.80
N ILE A 11 23.89 -48.52 10.56
CA ILE A 11 25.12 -47.81 10.18
C ILE A 11 25.71 -48.39 8.90
N ILE A 12 25.74 -49.72 8.76
CA ILE A 12 26.25 -50.38 7.54
C ILE A 12 25.40 -50.00 6.32
N ILE A 13 24.07 -49.94 6.45
CA ILE A 13 23.17 -49.54 5.36
C ILE A 13 23.40 -48.08 4.96
N ILE A 14 23.54 -47.17 5.93
CA ILE A 14 23.85 -45.76 5.64
C ILE A 14 25.22 -45.63 4.97
N PHE A 15 26.23 -46.35 5.47
CA PHE A 15 27.57 -46.31 4.90
C PHE A 15 27.60 -46.85 3.47
N TYR A 16 26.91 -47.96 3.20
CA TYR A 16 26.78 -48.52 1.85
C TYR A 16 25.99 -47.61 0.91
N GLY A 17 24.96 -46.91 1.41
CA GLY A 17 24.19 -45.92 0.65
C GLY A 17 25.02 -44.69 0.27
N VAL A 18 25.80 -44.16 1.21
CA VAL A 18 26.73 -43.05 0.97
C VAL A 18 27.85 -43.47 0.03
N LEU A 19 28.41 -44.67 0.19
CA LEU A 19 29.45 -45.19 -0.70
C LEU A 19 28.93 -45.39 -2.13
N SER A 20 27.74 -45.98 -2.31
CA SER A 20 27.10 -46.08 -3.63
C SER A 20 26.78 -44.72 -4.25
N TYR A 21 26.37 -43.73 -3.45
CA TYR A 21 26.07 -42.39 -3.97
C TYR A 21 27.32 -41.66 -4.44
N ILE A 22 28.43 -41.78 -3.70
CA ILE A 22 29.71 -41.17 -4.06
C ILE A 22 30.28 -41.80 -5.35
N PHE A 23 30.29 -43.13 -5.45
CA PHE A 23 30.88 -43.80 -6.63
C PHE A 23 30.04 -43.72 -7.91
N ASN A 24 28.72 -43.47 -7.83
CA ASN A 24 27.88 -43.32 -9.02
C ASN A 24 27.94 -41.92 -9.67
N ASN A 25 28.47 -40.90 -8.99
CA ASN A 25 28.54 -39.53 -9.53
C ASN A 25 29.84 -39.21 -10.30
N ASP A 26 30.90 -40.02 -10.19
CA ASP A 26 32.21 -39.73 -10.81
C ASP A 26 32.29 -40.00 -12.34
N LEU A 27 31.24 -40.52 -12.98
CA LEU A 27 31.25 -40.86 -14.41
C LEU A 27 30.42 -39.92 -15.32
N TYR A 28 29.80 -38.86 -14.78
CA TYR A 28 28.93 -37.95 -15.56
C TYR A 28 29.46 -36.52 -15.74
N GLU A 29 30.65 -36.18 -15.22
CA GLU A 29 31.31 -34.87 -15.37
C GLU A 29 32.07 -34.70 -16.72
N GLY A 30 31.80 -35.53 -17.73
CA GLY A 30 32.53 -35.53 -19.01
C GLY A 30 31.94 -34.68 -20.15
N PHE A 31 30.71 -34.16 -20.05
CA PHE A 31 29.96 -33.68 -21.24
C PHE A 31 29.24 -32.33 -21.12
N VAL A 32 29.78 -31.35 -20.37
CA VAL A 32 29.23 -29.97 -20.41
C VAL A 32 30.27 -28.99 -20.97
N ALA A 33 30.12 -28.68 -22.25
CA ALA A 33 30.92 -27.67 -22.94
C ALA A 33 30.72 -26.28 -22.28
N LYS A 34 31.83 -25.65 -21.86
CA LYS A 34 31.84 -24.29 -21.32
C LYS A 34 31.25 -23.30 -22.35
N PRO A 35 30.26 -22.45 -21.98
CA PRO A 35 29.77 -21.40 -22.87
C PRO A 35 30.86 -20.35 -23.14
N LYS A 36 31.00 -19.94 -24.40
CA LYS A 36 31.96 -18.92 -24.84
C LYS A 36 31.65 -17.56 -24.18
N PRO A 37 32.68 -16.76 -23.82
CA PRO A 37 32.49 -15.43 -23.26
C PRO A 37 31.73 -14.51 -24.23
N VAL A 38 30.66 -13.88 -23.75
CA VAL A 38 29.90 -12.87 -24.50
C VAL A 38 30.76 -11.59 -24.64
N PRO A 39 30.88 -10.99 -25.84
CA PRO A 39 31.64 -9.76 -26.03
C PRO A 39 31.10 -8.60 -25.19
N LYS A 40 31.99 -7.88 -24.49
CA LYS A 40 31.63 -6.68 -23.71
C LYS A 40 30.95 -5.64 -24.63
N PRO A 41 29.81 -5.05 -24.21
CA PRO A 41 29.15 -3.98 -24.96
C PRO A 41 30.08 -2.79 -25.20
N LYS A 42 30.13 -2.28 -26.43
CA LYS A 42 30.90 -1.08 -26.76
C LYS A 42 30.33 0.13 -26.00
N PRO A 43 31.17 1.06 -25.49
CA PRO A 43 30.71 2.26 -24.81
C PRO A 43 29.78 3.09 -25.71
N VAL A 44 28.59 3.42 -25.20
CA VAL A 44 27.64 4.31 -25.87
C VAL A 44 28.22 5.73 -25.91
N PRO A 45 28.22 6.43 -27.06
CA PRO A 45 28.72 7.80 -27.15
C PRO A 45 27.98 8.74 -26.20
N LYS A 46 28.72 9.55 -25.43
CA LYS A 46 28.15 10.58 -24.57
C LYS A 46 27.25 11.53 -25.40
N PRO A 47 26.00 11.79 -24.96
CA PRO A 47 25.13 12.76 -25.63
C PRO A 47 25.80 14.13 -25.75
N LYS A 48 25.71 14.75 -26.93
CA LYS A 48 26.20 16.12 -27.14
C LYS A 48 25.43 17.09 -26.22
N PRO A 49 26.08 18.12 -25.66
CA PRO A 49 25.42 19.12 -24.84
C PRO A 49 24.28 19.80 -25.60
N VAL A 50 23.08 19.81 -24.99
CA VAL A 50 21.92 20.52 -25.52
C VAL A 50 22.19 22.03 -25.49
N PRO A 51 21.95 22.77 -26.58
CA PRO A 51 22.14 24.22 -26.60
C PRO A 51 21.31 24.92 -25.50
N LYS A 52 21.94 25.82 -24.75
CA LYS A 52 21.25 26.65 -23.74
C LYS A 52 20.09 27.41 -24.40
N PRO A 53 18.86 27.35 -23.85
CA PRO A 53 17.72 28.11 -24.35
C PRO A 53 18.05 29.61 -24.39
N LYS A 54 17.70 30.28 -25.50
CA LYS A 54 17.81 31.74 -25.60
C LYS A 54 16.94 32.40 -24.52
N PRO A 55 17.38 33.52 -23.91
CA PRO A 55 16.59 34.24 -22.92
C PRO A 55 15.23 34.64 -23.51
N VAL A 56 14.16 34.29 -22.81
CA VAL A 56 12.78 34.69 -23.18
C VAL A 56 12.66 36.21 -23.00
N PRO A 57 12.15 36.95 -23.99
CA PRO A 57 11.93 38.39 -23.86
C PRO A 57 11.01 38.72 -22.68
N LYS A 58 11.40 39.71 -21.86
CA LYS A 58 10.59 40.20 -20.74
C LYS A 58 9.18 40.62 -21.25
N PRO A 59 8.09 40.12 -20.64
CA PRO A 59 6.74 40.53 -20.99
C PRO A 59 6.56 42.05 -20.85
N LYS A 60 5.90 42.67 -21.82
CA LYS A 60 5.49 44.09 -21.73
C LYS A 60 4.55 44.29 -20.54
N PRO A 61 4.65 45.42 -19.80
CA PRO A 61 3.78 45.70 -18.67
C PRO A 61 2.30 45.65 -19.09
N LEU A 62 1.48 44.93 -18.32
CA LEU A 62 0.04 44.91 -18.50
C LEU A 62 -0.55 46.33 -18.32
N PRO A 63 -1.53 46.75 -19.14
CA PRO A 63 -2.24 48.00 -18.94
C PRO A 63 -2.93 48.04 -17.57
N LYS A 64 -2.82 49.16 -16.85
CA LYS A 64 -3.53 49.37 -15.58
C LYS A 64 -5.05 49.21 -15.78
N PRO A 65 -5.75 48.42 -14.94
CA PRO A 65 -7.19 48.27 -15.01
C PRO A 65 -7.91 49.63 -14.86
N LYS A 66 -8.94 49.85 -15.68
CA LYS A 66 -9.83 51.00 -15.51
C LYS A 66 -10.57 50.90 -14.16
N PRO A 67 -10.80 52.01 -13.45
CA PRO A 67 -11.52 52.00 -12.17
C PRO A 67 -12.93 51.40 -12.33
N LEU A 68 -13.31 50.49 -11.42
CA LEU A 68 -14.66 49.94 -11.36
C LEU A 68 -15.69 51.07 -11.10
N PRO A 69 -16.88 51.03 -11.73
CA PRO A 69 -17.97 51.95 -11.42
C PRO A 69 -18.43 51.80 -9.96
N LYS A 70 -18.66 52.94 -9.28
CA LYS A 70 -19.22 52.94 -7.91
C LYS A 70 -20.62 52.29 -7.89
N PRO A 71 -20.92 51.43 -6.89
CA PRO A 71 -22.23 50.82 -6.74
C PRO A 71 -23.33 51.86 -6.55
N LYS A 72 -24.47 51.69 -7.23
CA LYS A 72 -25.69 52.47 -6.99
C LYS A 72 -26.31 52.12 -5.62
N PRO A 73 -26.94 53.08 -4.92
CA PRO A 73 -27.61 52.82 -3.64
C PRO A 73 -28.78 51.85 -3.80
N ILE A 74 -28.83 50.83 -2.94
CA ILE A 74 -29.95 49.88 -2.84
C ILE A 74 -31.14 50.58 -2.18
N ALA A 75 -32.30 50.49 -2.83
CA ALA A 75 -33.57 50.98 -2.30
C ALA A 75 -34.04 50.13 -1.10
N LYS A 76 -34.57 50.80 -0.07
CA LYS A 76 -35.10 50.23 1.18
C LYS A 76 -36.20 49.18 0.91
N PRO A 77 -36.22 48.04 1.64
CA PRO A 77 -37.38 47.14 1.64
C PRO A 77 -38.50 47.70 2.52
N ASN A 78 -39.71 47.78 1.96
CA ASN A 78 -40.93 48.09 2.69
C ASN A 78 -41.42 46.86 3.48
N LYS A 79 -41.60 47.01 4.79
CA LYS A 79 -42.24 46.03 5.68
C LYS A 79 -43.75 45.97 5.43
N LYS A 80 -44.33 44.77 5.25
CA LYS A 80 -45.70 44.46 5.68
C LYS A 80 -45.67 43.40 6.79
N LYS A 81 -46.57 43.60 7.75
CA LYS A 81 -46.68 43.05 9.10
C LYS A 81 -47.05 41.56 9.14
N SER A 82 -46.55 40.83 10.14
CA SER A 82 -47.35 40.10 11.16
C SER A 82 -46.43 39.49 12.22
N SER A 83 -46.30 40.15 13.38
CA SER A 83 -46.55 39.59 14.74
C SER A 83 -45.74 38.34 15.12
N SER A 84 -44.74 38.40 16.00
CA SER A 84 -44.87 38.74 17.42
C SER A 84 -43.49 39.00 18.07
N LYS A 85 -43.49 39.74 19.20
CA LYS A 85 -42.34 40.36 19.89
C LYS A 85 -41.40 39.38 20.61
N PRO A 86 -40.20 39.85 21.01
CA PRO A 86 -39.04 39.08 21.39
C PRO A 86 -38.79 39.05 22.89
N SER A 87 -37.88 38.17 23.35
CA SER A 87 -37.01 38.53 24.47
C SER A 87 -35.67 37.78 24.38
N THR A 88 -34.61 38.58 24.32
CA THR A 88 -33.23 38.23 24.63
C THR A 88 -33.13 37.70 26.06
N GLN A 89 -32.57 36.52 26.27
CA GLN A 89 -32.00 36.13 27.55
C GLN A 89 -30.76 35.24 27.37
N THR A 90 -29.63 35.86 27.72
CA THR A 90 -28.55 35.32 28.56
C THR A 90 -27.96 33.94 28.28
N VAL A 91 -26.66 33.98 27.99
CA VAL A 91 -25.66 32.96 28.26
C VAL A 91 -25.93 32.24 29.59
N LYS A 92 -26.23 30.95 29.53
CA LYS A 92 -26.10 30.02 30.66
C LYS A 92 -25.53 28.71 30.13
N ALA A 93 -24.33 28.38 30.61
CA ALA A 93 -23.80 27.04 30.57
C ALA A 93 -24.80 26.11 31.28
N SER A 94 -25.33 25.13 30.55
CA SER A 94 -25.99 23.97 31.12
C SER A 94 -25.95 22.84 30.11
N SER A 95 -25.15 21.83 30.45
CA SER A 95 -25.19 20.46 29.94
C SER A 95 -26.54 20.06 29.31
N LYS A 96 -26.56 19.84 28.01
CA LYS A 96 -27.56 18.99 27.37
C LYS A 96 -27.01 18.43 26.06
N SER A 97 -27.15 17.11 25.94
CA SER A 97 -26.84 16.31 24.77
C SER A 97 -27.56 16.83 23.52
N GLU A 98 -26.89 17.66 22.74
CA GLU A 98 -27.27 17.90 21.36
C GLU A 98 -26.87 16.68 20.53
N SER A 99 -27.74 16.32 19.59
CA SER A 99 -27.78 15.03 18.91
C SER A 99 -26.45 14.67 18.25
N PHE A 100 -25.85 13.54 18.65
CA PHE A 100 -24.65 12.99 18.01
C PHE A 100 -24.86 12.61 16.54
N THR A 101 -26.09 12.55 16.04
CA THR A 101 -26.39 12.17 14.64
C THR A 101 -26.11 13.31 13.66
N ASP A 102 -26.46 14.55 13.99
CA ASP A 102 -26.27 15.72 13.10
C ASP A 102 -24.78 16.04 12.89
N ILE A 103 -23.97 15.84 13.93
CA ILE A 103 -22.52 16.06 13.86
C ILE A 103 -21.88 15.04 12.92
N ASN A 104 -22.34 13.78 12.95
CA ASN A 104 -21.79 12.72 12.11
C ASN A 104 -22.15 12.91 10.63
N GLU A 105 -23.37 13.34 10.32
CA GLU A 105 -23.79 13.63 8.95
C GLU A 105 -23.08 14.85 8.37
N ALA A 106 -22.98 15.94 9.15
CA ALA A 106 -22.23 17.13 8.75
C ALA A 106 -20.73 16.82 8.56
N GLN A 107 -20.15 16.02 9.46
CA GLN A 107 -18.76 15.57 9.35
C GLN A 107 -18.55 14.67 8.13
N GLN A 108 -19.47 13.76 7.81
CA GLN A 108 -19.38 12.92 6.62
C GLN A 108 -19.56 13.72 5.34
N SER A 109 -20.43 14.73 5.34
CA SER A 109 -20.57 15.64 4.20
C SER A 109 -19.27 16.44 3.97
N LEU A 110 -18.50 16.70 5.02
CA LEU A 110 -17.28 17.50 4.95
C LEU A 110 -16.02 16.67 4.70
N LEU A 111 -15.92 15.47 5.28
CA LEU A 111 -14.72 14.63 5.28
C LEU A 111 -14.87 13.36 4.45
N GLY A 112 -16.10 13.02 4.07
CA GLY A 112 -16.44 11.77 3.41
C GLY A 112 -16.79 10.63 4.39
N PRO A 113 -17.12 9.45 3.84
CA PRO A 113 -17.47 8.27 4.64
C PRO A 113 -16.27 7.69 5.40
N ASP A 114 -16.51 7.30 6.66
CA ASP A 114 -15.50 6.64 7.50
C ASP A 114 -15.38 5.15 7.15
N TYR A 115 -14.20 4.73 6.66
CA TYR A 115 -13.96 3.35 6.24
C TYR A 115 -13.56 2.47 7.43
N PRO A 116 -14.33 1.42 7.76
CA PRO A 116 -14.08 0.61 8.96
C PRO A 116 -12.96 -0.42 8.71
N TYR A 117 -11.69 0.01 8.71
CA TYR A 117 -10.53 -0.85 8.47
C TYR A 117 -10.56 -2.13 9.30
N TRP A 118 -10.85 -2.03 10.60
CA TRP A 118 -10.88 -3.14 11.55
C TRP A 118 -11.90 -4.24 11.19
N LYS A 119 -13.02 -3.92 10.51
CA LYS A 119 -14.00 -4.92 10.06
C LYS A 119 -13.46 -5.78 8.92
N ASN A 120 -12.46 -5.27 8.20
CA ASN A 120 -11.91 -5.89 7.01
C ASN A 120 -10.61 -6.67 7.30
N ILE A 121 -10.26 -6.82 8.59
CA ILE A 121 -9.14 -7.64 9.06
C ILE A 121 -9.72 -8.87 9.76
N LYS A 122 -9.37 -10.07 9.29
CA LYS A 122 -9.82 -11.32 9.89
C LYS A 122 -9.28 -11.46 11.31
N ASN A 123 -10.09 -11.99 12.21
CA ASN A 123 -9.65 -12.32 13.57
C ASN A 123 -8.77 -13.60 13.58
N PRO A 124 -8.10 -13.91 14.69
CA PRO A 124 -7.20 -15.07 14.75
C PRO A 124 -7.88 -16.41 14.46
N GLU A 125 -9.10 -16.60 14.97
CA GLU A 125 -9.88 -17.84 14.77
C GLU A 125 -10.21 -18.07 13.29
N GLN A 126 -10.55 -17.01 12.55
CA GLN A 126 -10.80 -17.05 11.11
C GLN A 126 -9.54 -17.41 10.30
N LEU A 127 -8.36 -17.28 10.89
CA LEU A 127 -7.07 -17.70 10.32
C LEU A 127 -6.62 -19.07 10.84
N GLY A 128 -7.43 -19.73 11.67
CA GLY A 128 -7.15 -21.05 12.23
C GLY A 128 -6.17 -21.03 13.41
N MET A 129 -5.91 -19.85 13.99
CA MET A 129 -5.08 -19.69 15.17
C MET A 129 -5.85 -20.08 16.44
N SER A 130 -5.16 -20.63 17.43
CA SER A 130 -5.76 -20.94 18.73
C SER A 130 -4.70 -21.08 19.82
N ASP A 131 -5.13 -21.13 21.08
CA ASP A 131 -4.26 -21.33 22.26
C ASP A 131 -3.86 -22.80 22.51
N LYS A 132 -4.25 -23.73 21.63
CA LYS A 132 -3.96 -25.17 21.79
C LYS A 132 -2.48 -25.46 21.57
N GLY A 133 -1.85 -26.15 22.52
CA GLY A 133 -0.42 -26.49 22.50
C GLY A 133 0.00 -27.61 21.53
N THR A 134 -0.66 -27.79 20.38
CA THR A 134 -0.25 -28.79 19.38
C THR A 134 0.66 -28.18 18.32
N LEU A 135 1.57 -28.97 17.76
CA LEU A 135 2.52 -28.49 16.74
C LEU A 135 1.80 -27.97 15.48
N GLU A 136 0.68 -28.57 15.11
CA GLU A 136 -0.16 -28.12 13.99
C GLU A 136 -0.76 -26.73 14.25
N VAL A 137 -1.24 -26.47 15.46
CA VAL A 137 -1.80 -25.17 15.84
C VAL A 137 -0.72 -24.12 15.90
N MET A 138 0.45 -24.42 16.48
CA MET A 138 1.59 -23.52 16.47
C MET A 138 1.98 -23.10 15.03
N ALA A 139 1.96 -24.03 14.08
CA ALA A 139 2.21 -23.70 12.68
C ALA A 139 1.13 -22.78 12.09
N LYS A 140 -0.14 -22.96 12.45
CA LYS A 140 -1.24 -22.07 12.06
C LYS A 140 -1.09 -20.68 12.68
N ASP A 141 -0.69 -20.59 13.95
CA ASP A 141 -0.43 -19.33 14.64
C ASP A 141 0.66 -18.52 13.95
N VAL A 142 1.80 -19.16 13.64
CA VAL A 142 2.91 -18.51 12.93
C VAL A 142 2.45 -18.02 11.54
N ASN A 143 1.72 -18.85 10.78
CA ASN A 143 1.20 -18.46 9.47
C ASN A 143 0.16 -17.33 9.55
N GLY A 144 -0.65 -17.28 10.60
CA GLY A 144 -1.60 -16.20 10.85
C GLY A 144 -0.89 -14.89 11.18
N LEU A 145 0.16 -14.93 12.00
CA LEU A 145 1.01 -13.75 12.27
C LEU A 145 1.70 -13.23 11.00
N ILE A 146 2.25 -14.13 10.17
CA ILE A 146 2.81 -13.77 8.86
C ILE A 146 1.74 -13.10 8.01
N SER A 147 0.52 -13.64 7.98
CA SER A 147 -0.60 -13.05 7.24
C SER A 147 -0.91 -11.63 7.72
N TYR A 148 -0.86 -11.35 9.02
CA TYR A 148 -1.02 -9.97 9.52
C TYR A 148 0.10 -9.04 9.08
N VAL A 149 1.36 -9.48 9.14
CA VAL A 149 2.50 -8.69 8.68
C VAL A 149 2.39 -8.40 7.18
N GLU A 150 2.02 -9.39 6.37
CA GLU A 150 1.78 -9.20 4.93
C GLU A 150 0.64 -8.21 4.66
N LEU A 151 -0.45 -8.25 5.43
CA LEU A 151 -1.52 -7.24 5.30
C LEU A 151 -1.01 -5.82 5.58
N LEU A 152 -0.14 -5.67 6.58
CA LEU A 152 0.44 -4.39 6.95
C LEU A 152 1.45 -3.87 5.92
N VAL A 153 2.20 -4.75 5.27
CA VAL A 153 3.28 -4.37 4.35
C VAL A 153 2.83 -4.38 2.89
N THR A 154 2.23 -5.47 2.42
CA THR A 154 1.85 -5.68 1.02
C THR A 154 0.38 -5.35 0.75
N GLY A 155 -0.47 -5.51 1.77
CA GLY A 155 -1.92 -5.31 1.67
C GLY A 155 -2.68 -6.50 1.11
N LYS A 156 -1.99 -7.47 0.47
CA LYS A 156 -2.59 -8.72 -0.01
C LYS A 156 -2.17 -9.85 0.91
N SER A 157 -3.14 -10.42 1.62
CA SER A 157 -2.87 -11.52 2.56
C SER A 157 -4.15 -12.25 2.93
N LYS A 158 -4.00 -13.46 3.49
CA LYS A 158 -5.12 -14.24 4.06
C LYS A 158 -5.84 -13.51 5.19
N ALA A 159 -5.17 -12.61 5.90
CA ALA A 159 -5.73 -11.75 6.95
C ALA A 159 -6.64 -10.65 6.42
N SER A 160 -6.53 -10.27 5.13
CA SER A 160 -7.49 -9.36 4.50
C SER A 160 -8.81 -10.07 4.25
N ALA A 161 -9.92 -9.54 4.76
CA ALA A 161 -11.25 -10.04 4.44
C ALA A 161 -11.58 -9.85 2.94
N THR A 162 -11.00 -8.84 2.30
CA THR A 162 -11.20 -8.51 0.88
C THR A 162 -10.19 -9.18 -0.04
N GLY A 163 -9.14 -9.79 0.52
CA GLY A 163 -7.97 -10.31 -0.21
C GLY A 163 -7.11 -9.24 -0.89
N ASN A 164 -7.43 -7.96 -0.68
CA ASN A 164 -6.81 -6.82 -1.35
C ASN A 164 -6.36 -5.76 -0.34
N PRO A 165 -5.50 -4.80 -0.75
CA PRO A 165 -5.22 -3.59 0.01
C PRO A 165 -6.51 -2.92 0.49
N LEU A 166 -6.57 -2.60 1.77
CA LEU A 166 -7.76 -2.03 2.41
C LEU A 166 -7.87 -0.53 2.15
N GLY A 167 -9.09 -0.04 1.98
CA GLY A 167 -9.42 1.36 1.80
C GLY A 167 -10.63 1.58 0.89
N ASN A 168 -11.32 2.70 1.09
CA ASN A 168 -12.37 3.15 0.19
C ASN A 168 -11.84 4.12 -0.88
N LYS A 169 -12.67 4.35 -1.89
CA LYS A 169 -12.44 5.36 -2.94
C LYS A 169 -13.76 6.06 -3.22
N PHE A 170 -13.78 7.37 -3.18
CA PHE A 170 -15.03 8.10 -3.37
C PHE A 170 -14.77 9.50 -3.90
N PHE A 171 -15.82 10.07 -4.48
CA PHE A 171 -15.86 11.49 -4.78
C PHE A 171 -16.48 12.23 -3.60
N LEU A 172 -15.86 13.34 -3.22
CA LEU A 172 -16.36 14.23 -2.18
C LEU A 172 -16.80 15.54 -2.83
N ASN A 173 -18.07 15.90 -2.67
CA ASN A 173 -18.56 17.20 -3.10
C ASN A 173 -17.91 18.28 -2.22
N THR A 174 -17.28 19.27 -2.85
CA THR A 174 -16.58 20.35 -2.13
C THR A 174 -17.52 21.44 -1.63
N GLY A 175 -18.79 21.43 -2.04
CA GLY A 175 -19.75 22.51 -1.81
C GLY A 175 -19.51 23.75 -2.67
N ALA A 176 -18.50 23.73 -3.55
CA ALA A 176 -18.17 24.80 -4.48
C ALA A 176 -18.47 24.39 -5.93
N SER A 177 -18.50 25.38 -6.82
CA SER A 177 -18.67 25.17 -8.26
C SER A 177 -17.35 25.34 -9.02
N CYS A 178 -17.28 24.77 -10.21
CA CYS A 178 -16.20 24.96 -11.18
C CYS A 178 -16.76 25.18 -12.59
N LEU A 179 -15.94 25.69 -13.49
CA LEU A 179 -16.32 25.93 -14.88
C LEU A 179 -15.91 24.73 -15.74
N ASP A 180 -16.87 24.03 -16.34
CA ASP A 180 -16.54 22.92 -17.25
C ASP A 180 -15.73 23.45 -18.45
N SER A 181 -14.54 22.87 -18.65
CA SER A 181 -13.60 23.25 -19.70
C SER A 181 -14.22 23.18 -21.09
N ASN A 182 -15.14 22.23 -21.31
CA ASN A 182 -15.76 21.97 -22.62
C ASN A 182 -16.97 22.87 -22.87
N THR A 183 -17.94 22.87 -21.96
CA THR A 183 -19.22 23.58 -22.15
C THR A 183 -19.21 25.01 -21.63
N LYS A 184 -18.19 25.39 -20.84
CA LYS A 184 -18.10 26.67 -20.12
C LYS A 184 -19.33 26.93 -19.23
N LYS A 185 -19.93 25.87 -18.70
CA LYS A 185 -21.04 25.93 -17.73
C LYS A 185 -20.52 25.74 -16.31
N GLU A 186 -21.19 26.38 -15.37
CA GLU A 186 -20.97 26.17 -13.95
C GLU A 186 -21.55 24.81 -13.53
N VAL A 187 -20.73 24.01 -12.85
CA VAL A 187 -21.06 22.65 -12.39
C VAL A 187 -20.47 22.42 -10.99
N ASP A 188 -21.04 21.47 -10.24
CA ASP A 188 -20.54 21.11 -8.90
C ASP A 188 -19.11 20.57 -8.96
N ARG A 189 -18.24 21.08 -8.08
CA ARG A 189 -16.85 20.65 -7.95
C ARG A 189 -16.73 19.51 -6.96
N TYR A 190 -16.06 18.44 -7.38
CA TYR A 190 -15.70 17.30 -6.55
C TYR A 190 -14.19 17.17 -6.43
N ILE A 191 -13.74 16.56 -5.33
CA ILE A 191 -12.40 15.99 -5.21
C ILE A 191 -12.49 14.47 -5.14
N TYR A 192 -11.46 13.79 -5.64
CA TYR A 192 -11.39 12.33 -5.58
C TYR A 192 -10.45 11.90 -4.47
N ILE A 193 -10.96 11.09 -3.54
CA ILE A 193 -10.21 10.56 -2.41
C ILE A 193 -10.01 9.06 -2.65
N ASN A 194 -8.74 8.63 -2.65
CA ASN A 194 -8.36 7.23 -2.77
C ASN A 194 -7.55 6.81 -1.54
N ASN A 195 -8.21 6.14 -0.61
CA ASN A 195 -7.62 5.65 0.64
C ASN A 195 -7.04 4.23 0.49
N VAL A 196 -7.03 3.67 -0.72
CA VAL A 196 -6.34 2.40 -1.02
C VAL A 196 -4.86 2.70 -1.28
N PRO A 197 -3.93 2.09 -0.52
CA PRO A 197 -2.51 2.33 -0.70
C PRO A 197 -2.03 1.99 -2.13
N LYS A 198 -1.23 2.88 -2.71
CA LYS A 198 -0.74 2.78 -4.09
C LYS A 198 0.71 2.32 -4.18
N GLY A 199 1.39 2.16 -3.04
CA GLY A 199 2.80 1.82 -2.97
C GLY A 199 3.72 2.99 -3.30
N ASN A 200 3.30 4.21 -3.03
CA ASN A 200 4.13 5.41 -3.17
C ASN A 200 4.87 5.67 -1.84
N ILE A 201 6.09 5.13 -1.71
CA ILE A 201 6.88 5.23 -0.48
C ILE A 201 7.68 6.56 -0.51
N PRO A 202 7.66 7.36 0.57
CA PRO A 202 8.47 8.58 0.67
C PRO A 202 9.96 8.34 0.35
N PHE A 203 10.64 9.38 -0.16
CA PHE A 203 12.05 9.38 -0.62
C PHE A 203 12.35 8.57 -1.89
N ILE A 204 11.89 7.30 -1.98
CA ILE A 204 12.20 6.44 -3.13
C ILE A 204 11.29 6.75 -4.32
N SER A 205 9.97 6.72 -4.09
CA SER A 205 8.99 6.93 -5.16
C SER A 205 9.04 8.33 -5.74
N TYR A 206 9.38 9.34 -4.92
CA TYR A 206 9.51 10.73 -5.36
C TYR A 206 10.82 11.01 -6.10
N GLY A 207 11.95 10.43 -5.64
CA GLY A 207 13.24 10.58 -6.34
C GLY A 207 13.26 9.88 -7.70
N MET A 208 12.46 8.80 -7.85
CA MET A 208 12.44 7.98 -9.06
C MET A 208 11.18 8.20 -9.93
N GLY A 209 10.12 8.80 -9.38
CA GLY A 209 8.83 8.98 -10.07
C GLY A 209 8.10 7.65 -10.33
N THR A 210 8.16 6.72 -9.37
CA THR A 210 7.67 5.34 -9.54
C THR A 210 7.05 4.77 -8.26
N ASN A 211 5.97 4.00 -8.41
CA ASN A 211 5.27 3.32 -7.32
C ASN A 211 5.72 1.86 -7.19
N PHE A 212 5.49 1.25 -6.03
CA PHE A 212 5.76 -0.16 -5.79
C PHE A 212 4.51 -0.99 -6.09
N LYS A 213 4.66 -2.06 -6.88
CA LYS A 213 3.52 -2.89 -7.29
C LYS A 213 2.89 -3.64 -6.11
N GLU A 214 3.72 -4.05 -5.15
CA GLU A 214 3.32 -4.93 -4.06
C GLU A 214 3.33 -4.32 -2.66
N PHE A 215 4.05 -3.22 -2.40
CA PHE A 215 4.07 -2.57 -1.08
C PHE A 215 2.84 -1.66 -0.86
N LYS A 216 1.66 -2.25 -0.93
CA LYS A 216 0.36 -1.56 -0.84
C LYS A 216 -0.37 -1.84 0.48
N GLY A 217 0.37 -2.16 1.54
CA GLY A 217 -0.18 -2.36 2.87
C GLY A 217 -0.47 -1.06 3.63
N LEU A 218 -1.02 -1.21 4.83
CA LEU A 218 -1.39 -0.08 5.70
C LEU A 218 -0.17 0.73 6.17
N ILE A 219 0.97 0.08 6.44
CA ILE A 219 2.19 0.79 6.88
C ILE A 219 2.73 1.69 5.75
N PRO A 220 3.02 1.19 4.53
CA PRO A 220 3.38 2.07 3.42
C PRO A 220 2.30 3.12 3.09
N GLY A 221 1.03 2.75 3.24
CA GLY A 221 -0.11 3.65 3.01
C GLY A 221 -0.09 4.87 3.95
N THR A 222 0.10 4.66 5.25
CA THR A 222 0.17 5.78 6.22
C THR A 222 1.37 6.69 5.98
N LEU A 223 2.54 6.12 5.66
CA LEU A 223 3.73 6.90 5.31
C LEU A 223 3.53 7.75 4.05
N SER A 224 2.85 7.19 3.05
CA SER A 224 2.43 7.89 1.85
C SER A 224 1.51 9.07 2.16
N SER A 225 0.48 8.85 2.99
CA SER A 225 -0.48 9.89 3.37
C SER A 225 0.19 11.07 4.09
N LEU A 226 1.18 10.83 4.96
CA LEU A 226 1.94 11.92 5.59
C LEU A 226 2.64 12.84 4.58
N ASN A 227 3.06 12.31 3.43
CA ASN A 227 3.70 13.10 2.39
C ASN A 227 2.70 13.87 1.50
N THR A 228 1.43 13.44 1.43
CA THR A 228 0.38 14.20 0.74
C THR A 228 0.05 15.52 1.45
N LEU A 229 0.48 15.69 2.70
CA LEU A 229 0.53 16.96 3.42
C LEU A 229 1.70 17.85 2.95
N ASN A 230 1.92 17.93 1.64
CA ASN A 230 2.88 18.85 1.07
C ASN A 230 2.32 20.28 1.18
N PRO A 231 3.00 21.21 1.88
CA PRO A 231 2.48 22.57 2.07
C PRO A 231 2.24 23.31 0.76
N LEU A 232 2.92 22.94 -0.32
CA LEU A 232 2.75 23.58 -1.63
C LEU A 232 1.39 23.29 -2.27
N THR A 233 0.88 22.05 -2.19
CA THR A 233 -0.44 21.70 -2.74
C THR A 233 -1.55 22.35 -1.93
N VAL A 234 -1.36 22.43 -0.60
CA VAL A 234 -2.28 23.14 0.31
C VAL A 234 -2.34 24.63 -0.04
N ILE A 235 -1.19 25.30 -0.19
CA ILE A 235 -1.15 26.72 -0.57
C ILE A 235 -1.79 26.93 -1.95
N GLN A 236 -1.53 26.04 -2.92
CA GLN A 236 -2.12 26.12 -4.26
C GLN A 236 -3.65 26.10 -4.22
N GLY A 237 -4.25 25.21 -3.42
CA GLY A 237 -5.70 25.14 -3.24
C GLY A 237 -6.30 26.43 -2.66
N PHE A 238 -5.60 27.13 -1.78
CA PHE A 238 -6.05 28.42 -1.24
C PHE A 238 -5.82 29.61 -2.18
N THR A 239 -4.82 29.52 -3.06
CA THR A 239 -4.56 30.54 -4.09
C THR A 239 -5.39 30.35 -5.34
N GLU A 240 -6.12 29.23 -5.43
CA GLU A 240 -6.97 28.92 -6.56
C GLU A 240 -8.13 29.92 -6.64
N GLY A 241 -8.44 30.40 -7.85
CA GLY A 241 -9.56 31.32 -8.05
C GLY A 241 -10.89 30.70 -7.60
N SER A 242 -11.88 31.54 -7.30
CA SER A 242 -13.19 31.08 -6.77
C SER A 242 -13.97 30.15 -7.71
N MET A 243 -13.57 30.08 -8.99
CA MET A 243 -14.22 29.25 -10.01
C MET A 243 -13.16 28.73 -11.00
N PRO A 244 -12.40 27.69 -10.63
CA PRO A 244 -11.39 27.10 -11.51
C PRO A 244 -12.03 26.31 -12.66
N GLU A 245 -11.25 26.06 -13.71
CA GLU A 245 -11.68 25.14 -14.78
C GLU A 245 -11.64 23.69 -14.29
N CYS A 246 -12.62 22.89 -14.70
CA CYS A 246 -12.73 21.48 -14.36
C CYS A 246 -13.09 20.63 -15.57
N LYS A 247 -12.91 19.31 -15.42
CA LYS A 247 -13.22 18.30 -16.43
C LYS A 247 -14.00 17.16 -15.81
N GLN A 248 -14.91 16.61 -16.59
CA GLN A 248 -15.61 15.39 -16.23
C GLN A 248 -14.65 14.20 -16.30
N ILE A 249 -14.58 13.40 -15.23
CA ILE A 249 -13.75 12.21 -15.15
C ILE A 249 -14.55 11.06 -14.54
N THR A 250 -14.35 9.86 -15.10
CA THR A 250 -14.93 8.62 -14.57
C THR A 250 -13.85 7.81 -13.86
N LEU A 251 -14.02 7.56 -12.56
CA LEU A 251 -13.06 6.83 -11.73
C LEU A 251 -13.74 5.69 -10.97
N GLU A 252 -12.95 4.69 -10.59
CA GLU A 252 -13.40 3.59 -9.72
C GLU A 252 -13.70 4.13 -8.31
N THR A 253 -14.87 3.79 -7.78
CA THR A 253 -15.24 4.02 -6.38
C THR A 253 -15.32 2.69 -5.62
N ILE A 254 -15.03 2.71 -4.33
CA ILE A 254 -15.08 1.58 -3.42
C ILE A 254 -15.80 2.08 -2.17
N ASP A 255 -16.96 1.51 -1.86
CA ASP A 255 -17.72 1.88 -0.66
C ASP A 255 -17.16 1.20 0.62
N ASN A 256 -17.79 1.50 1.76
CA ASN A 256 -17.40 0.96 3.07
C ASN A 256 -17.67 -0.54 3.22
N GLN A 257 -18.39 -1.15 2.27
CA GLN A 257 -18.64 -2.58 2.16
C GLN A 257 -17.70 -3.24 1.15
N ASN A 258 -16.71 -2.49 0.62
CA ASN A 258 -15.76 -2.91 -0.41
C ASN A 258 -16.39 -3.23 -1.77
N LYS A 259 -17.61 -2.74 -2.02
CA LYS A 259 -18.24 -2.87 -3.33
C LYS A 259 -17.61 -1.86 -4.27
N LYS A 260 -17.09 -2.37 -5.39
CA LYS A 260 -16.52 -1.54 -6.44
C LYS A 260 -17.61 -1.03 -7.37
N SER A 261 -17.52 0.24 -7.74
CA SER A 261 -18.37 0.89 -8.73
C SER A 261 -17.54 1.85 -9.59
N LYS A 262 -18.20 2.56 -10.50
CA LYS A 262 -17.61 3.68 -11.24
C LYS A 262 -18.56 4.87 -11.14
N GLU A 263 -17.99 6.02 -10.87
CA GLU A 263 -18.72 7.27 -10.80
C GLU A 263 -18.05 8.32 -11.68
N THR A 264 -18.86 9.29 -12.13
CA THR A 264 -18.44 10.33 -13.06
C THR A 264 -18.77 11.69 -12.46
N HIS A 265 -17.76 12.50 -12.19
CA HIS A 265 -17.90 13.82 -11.58
C HIS A 265 -16.89 14.82 -12.17
N TYR A 266 -17.05 16.10 -11.82
CA TYR A 266 -16.14 17.16 -12.27
C TYR A 266 -15.04 17.41 -11.24
N ILE A 267 -13.79 17.26 -11.67
CA ILE A 267 -12.60 17.58 -10.87
C ILE A 267 -11.86 18.73 -11.55
N THR A 268 -11.29 19.64 -10.76
CA THR A 268 -10.52 20.77 -11.30
C THR A 268 -9.27 20.30 -12.04
N VAL A 269 -8.83 21.10 -13.00
CA VAL A 269 -7.60 20.80 -13.76
C VAL A 269 -6.37 20.81 -12.85
N SER A 270 -6.33 21.65 -11.82
CA SER A 270 -5.24 21.70 -10.84
C SER A 270 -5.15 20.41 -10.02
N ASP A 271 -6.28 19.92 -9.51
CA ASP A 271 -6.37 18.67 -8.76
C ASP A 271 -5.96 17.50 -9.68
N LEU A 272 -6.48 17.47 -10.92
CA LEU A 272 -6.09 16.45 -11.92
C LEU A 272 -4.59 16.48 -12.24
N ASN A 273 -3.92 17.63 -12.19
CA ASN A 273 -2.47 17.73 -12.45
C ASN A 273 -1.62 17.07 -11.36
N VAL A 274 -2.10 17.05 -10.11
CA VAL A 274 -1.37 16.46 -8.97
C VAL A 274 -1.83 15.04 -8.64
N MET A 275 -2.91 14.56 -9.25
CA MET A 275 -3.37 13.18 -9.11
C MET A 275 -2.37 12.16 -9.64
N ASP A 276 -2.23 11.05 -8.91
CA ASP A 276 -1.34 9.95 -9.27
C ASP A 276 -1.83 9.28 -10.56
N PRO A 277 -0.98 9.10 -11.59
CA PRO A 277 -1.35 8.40 -12.83
C PRO A 277 -1.95 7.00 -12.62
N CYS A 278 -1.64 6.34 -11.50
CA CYS A 278 -2.12 5.01 -11.15
C CYS A 278 -3.59 5.00 -10.69
N ASP A 279 -4.20 6.16 -10.41
CA ASP A 279 -5.64 6.27 -10.10
C ASP A 279 -6.52 6.13 -11.33
N PHE A 280 -5.99 6.46 -12.50
CA PHE A 280 -6.76 6.45 -13.73
C PHE A 280 -6.87 5.04 -14.32
N PRO A 281 -8.00 4.69 -14.97
CA PRO A 281 -8.22 3.37 -15.57
C PRO A 281 -7.11 2.96 -16.56
N ASP A 282 -6.69 3.90 -17.42
CA ASP A 282 -5.65 3.68 -18.43
C ASP A 282 -4.23 3.79 -17.87
N LYS A 283 -4.09 3.87 -16.54
CA LYS A 283 -2.81 4.06 -15.85
C LYS A 283 -2.02 5.24 -16.42
N LYS A 284 -2.72 6.29 -16.83
CA LYS A 284 -2.19 7.49 -17.44
C LYS A 284 -3.00 8.69 -16.99
N ASN A 285 -2.31 9.71 -16.49
CA ASN A 285 -2.95 10.95 -16.10
C ASN A 285 -3.41 11.71 -17.38
N PRO A 286 -4.70 12.09 -17.48
CA PRO A 286 -5.25 12.75 -18.66
C PRO A 286 -4.73 14.18 -18.85
N GLU A 287 -4.29 14.86 -17.80
CA GLU A 287 -3.77 16.23 -17.86
C GLU A 287 -2.27 16.23 -18.14
N THR A 288 -1.48 15.57 -17.29
CA THR A 288 -0.01 15.59 -17.41
C THR A 288 0.53 14.62 -18.46
N LYS A 289 -0.31 13.70 -18.96
CA LYS A 289 0.04 12.60 -19.87
C LYS A 289 1.05 11.60 -19.31
N GLN A 290 1.44 11.73 -18.04
CA GLN A 290 2.35 10.82 -17.36
C GLN A 290 1.71 9.45 -17.21
N LYS A 291 2.50 8.39 -17.42
CA LYS A 291 2.08 7.00 -17.20
C LYS A 291 2.46 6.57 -15.79
N CYS A 292 1.59 5.79 -15.17
CA CYS A 292 1.88 5.07 -13.94
C CYS A 292 3.07 4.15 -14.18
N LYS A 293 4.10 4.26 -13.36
CA LYS A 293 5.27 3.39 -13.37
C LYS A 293 5.27 2.61 -12.07
N GLU A 294 5.00 1.31 -12.15
CA GLU A 294 5.13 0.42 -11.01
C GLU A 294 6.42 -0.40 -11.17
N ILE A 295 7.32 -0.31 -10.20
CA ILE A 295 8.61 -1.00 -10.18
C ILE A 295 8.70 -1.83 -8.90
N PHE A 296 9.36 -2.98 -8.95
CA PHE A 296 9.49 -3.97 -7.87
C PHE A 296 8.19 -4.73 -7.51
N THR A 297 8.28 -6.06 -7.65
CA THR A 297 7.41 -7.10 -7.09
C THR A 297 8.15 -7.77 -5.93
N ASN A 298 7.46 -8.39 -4.97
CA ASN A 298 8.17 -9.20 -3.98
C ASN A 298 8.79 -10.40 -4.70
N MET A 299 10.01 -10.73 -4.32
CA MET A 299 10.67 -11.97 -4.72
C MET A 299 10.21 -13.12 -3.79
N SER A 300 8.89 -13.19 -3.50
CA SER A 300 8.30 -14.13 -2.54
C SER A 300 7.48 -15.23 -3.20
N GLU A 301 7.73 -15.52 -4.48
CA GLU A 301 7.27 -16.75 -5.13
C GLU A 301 8.21 -17.92 -4.75
N SER A 302 8.42 -18.09 -3.44
CA SER A 302 8.81 -19.39 -2.90
C SER A 302 7.62 -19.87 -2.08
N GLU A 303 6.72 -20.58 -2.75
CA GLU A 303 5.77 -21.46 -2.09
C GLU A 303 6.53 -22.26 -1.04
N PHE A 304 6.09 -22.16 0.21
CA PHE A 304 6.57 -22.92 1.35
C PHE A 304 6.07 -24.37 1.21
N GLY A 305 6.54 -25.04 0.16
CA GLY A 305 6.09 -26.35 -0.30
C GLY A 305 7.10 -27.07 -1.19
N HIS A 306 8.28 -26.48 -1.44
CA HIS A 306 9.37 -27.21 -2.08
C HIS A 306 10.20 -27.94 -1.03
N GLU A 307 10.28 -29.25 -1.25
CA GLU A 307 11.34 -30.15 -0.82
C GLU A 307 12.65 -29.38 -0.63
N LEU A 308 13.25 -29.50 0.56
CA LEU A 308 14.52 -28.86 0.90
C LEU A 308 15.59 -29.29 -0.12
N GLU A 309 15.70 -28.57 -1.23
CA GLU A 309 16.85 -28.69 -2.13
C GLU A 309 18.03 -28.07 -1.39
N LEU A 310 18.67 -28.91 -0.58
CA LEU A 310 19.96 -28.60 0.02
C LEU A 310 20.90 -28.17 -1.11
N PRO A 311 21.61 -27.05 -0.96
CA PRO A 311 22.62 -26.65 -1.92
C PRO A 311 23.52 -27.85 -2.24
N LYS A 312 23.78 -28.11 -3.51
CA LYS A 312 24.63 -29.23 -3.97
C LYS A 312 26.11 -29.06 -3.59
N ASP A 313 26.43 -28.02 -2.81
CA ASP A 313 27.78 -27.76 -2.31
C ASP A 313 28.09 -28.72 -1.15
N PRO A 314 29.13 -29.55 -1.27
CA PRO A 314 29.48 -30.55 -0.25
C PRO A 314 29.86 -29.92 1.10
N ILE A 315 30.38 -28.68 1.13
CA ILE A 315 30.75 -27.99 2.37
C ILE A 315 29.49 -27.58 3.15
N VAL A 316 28.48 -27.09 2.42
CA VAL A 316 27.20 -26.66 3.00
C VAL A 316 26.41 -27.88 3.49
N GLN A 317 26.44 -28.99 2.75
CA GLN A 317 25.83 -30.24 3.18
C GLN A 317 26.49 -30.80 4.44
N LEU A 318 27.83 -30.75 4.54
CA LEU A 318 28.57 -31.15 5.73
C LEU A 318 28.19 -30.30 6.94
N TYR A 319 28.04 -28.99 6.75
CA TYR A 319 27.62 -28.06 7.81
C TYR A 319 26.21 -28.38 8.33
N PHE A 320 25.24 -28.58 7.43
CA PHE A 320 23.87 -28.94 7.83
C PHE A 320 23.78 -30.33 8.47
N ALA A 321 24.55 -31.31 7.97
CA ALA A 321 24.65 -32.62 8.61
C ALA A 321 25.24 -32.52 10.02
N GLY A 322 26.25 -31.66 10.22
CA GLY A 322 26.81 -31.37 11.54
C GLY A 322 25.79 -30.75 12.49
N LEU A 323 25.01 -29.77 12.03
CA LEU A 323 23.94 -29.15 12.81
C LEU A 323 22.82 -30.15 13.17
N ALA A 324 22.45 -31.04 12.24
CA ALA A 324 21.46 -32.07 12.50
C ALA A 324 21.94 -33.07 13.56
N LEU A 325 23.19 -33.52 13.48
CA LEU A 325 23.80 -34.40 14.48
C LEU A 325 23.91 -33.73 15.85
N LEU A 326 24.29 -32.45 15.89
CA LEU A 326 24.30 -31.65 17.11
C LEU A 326 22.89 -31.54 17.70
N GLY A 327 21.87 -31.27 16.88
CA GLY A 327 20.48 -31.19 17.29
C GLY A 327 19.98 -32.51 17.89
N VAL A 328 20.25 -33.64 17.22
CA VAL A 328 19.93 -34.98 17.72
C VAL A 328 20.67 -35.28 19.02
N TYR A 329 21.94 -34.88 19.15
CA TYR A 329 22.72 -35.05 20.37
C TYR A 329 22.15 -34.23 21.54
N ILE A 330 21.75 -32.99 21.28
CA ILE A 330 21.10 -32.13 22.29
C ILE A 330 19.78 -32.77 22.74
N ILE A 331 18.95 -33.23 21.81
CA ILE A 331 17.68 -33.90 22.13
C ILE A 331 17.94 -35.18 22.92
N TYR A 332 18.92 -35.99 22.51
CA TYR A 332 19.34 -37.19 23.24
C TYR A 332 19.77 -36.86 24.67
N LYS A 333 20.57 -35.81 24.88
CA LYS A 333 21.01 -35.38 26.21
C LYS A 333 19.87 -34.85 27.06
N ILE A 334 18.91 -34.14 26.47
CA ILE A 334 17.69 -33.71 27.16
C ILE A 334 16.86 -34.92 27.58
N MET A 335 16.70 -35.92 26.70
CA MET A 335 16.00 -37.16 27.02
C MET A 335 16.73 -37.99 28.10
N GLU A 336 18.07 -38.04 28.06
CA GLU A 336 18.88 -38.72 29.07
C GLU A 336 18.77 -38.05 30.44
N LYS A 337 18.78 -36.70 30.47
CA LYS A 337 18.54 -35.92 31.69
C LYS A 337 17.16 -36.18 32.27
N ASN A 338 16.12 -36.22 31.43
CA ASN A 338 14.75 -36.49 31.87
C ASN A 338 14.48 -37.98 32.19
N ARG A 339 15.40 -38.88 31.85
CA ARG A 339 15.31 -40.32 32.17
C ARG A 339 16.00 -40.72 33.46
N ARG A 340 16.78 -39.83 34.10
CA ARG A 340 17.25 -40.07 35.46
C ARG A 340 16.07 -39.82 36.40
N PRO A 341 15.45 -40.84 37.01
CA PRO A 341 14.56 -40.59 38.12
C PRO A 341 15.38 -39.85 39.18
N ASP A 342 14.88 -38.73 39.67
CA ASP A 342 15.43 -38.03 40.83
C ASP A 342 15.56 -39.06 41.96
N THR A 343 16.76 -39.64 42.09
CA THR A 343 17.11 -40.50 43.20
C THR A 343 17.56 -39.54 44.29
N VAL A 344 16.58 -38.90 44.93
CA VAL A 344 16.78 -38.04 46.09
C VAL A 344 16.13 -38.74 47.27
N LEU A 345 17.02 -39.29 48.11
CA LEU A 345 16.92 -39.67 49.53
C LEU A 345 15.78 -40.59 49.98
#